data_AF-A0A0M9WWK0-F1
#
_entry.id   AF-A0A0M9WWK0-F1
#
_cell.length_a   1.000
_cell.length_b   1.000
_cell.length_c   1.000
_cell.angle_alpha   90.00
_cell.angle_beta   90.00
_cell.angle_gamma   90.00
#
_symmetry.space_group_name_H-M   'P 1'
#
loop_
_entity.id
_entity.type
_entity.pdbx_description
1 polymer ?
#
loop_
_entity_poly.entity_id
_entity_poly.type
_entity_poly.pdbx_seq_one_letter_code
_entity_poly.pdbx_strand_id
1 'polypeptide(L)'
;MEPTIALRDRLRKMINDIIPKGGTDKDTTFSNAELDDMLRESESIYYAASEGWTIKAGLLEGDIEGYSAGNEKYELTKLQDRLAHALRMAQKYKEQANEVGETQSSFLLKFKAPDVM
;
A
#
# COMPACT_ATOMS: atom_id res chain seq x y z
N MET A 1 0.20 12.53 7.29
CA MET A 1 -0.47 12.66 8.62
C MET A 1 0.56 12.58 9.76
N GLU A 2 0.20 12.74 11.04
CA GLU A 2 1.15 12.49 12.15
C GLU A 2 1.38 10.97 12.33
N PRO A 3 2.61 10.47 12.12
CA PRO A 3 2.89 9.05 12.25
C PRO A 3 2.93 8.66 13.73
N THR A 4 2.00 7.79 14.13
CA THR A 4 1.93 7.25 15.48
C THR A 4 2.24 5.76 15.47
N ILE A 5 2.75 5.25 16.60
CA ILE A 5 3.14 3.82 16.74
C ILE A 5 1.97 2.89 16.38
N ALA A 6 0.75 3.23 16.82
CA ALA A 6 -0.45 2.46 16.50
C ALA A 6 -0.78 2.45 15.00
N LEU A 7 -0.52 3.56 14.31
CA LEU A 7 -0.78 3.72 12.88
C LEU A 7 0.24 2.95 12.05
N ARG A 8 1.52 2.99 12.45
CA ARG A 8 2.58 2.17 11.87
C ARG A 8 2.33 0.67 12.06
N ASP A 9 1.92 0.24 13.25
CA ASP A 9 1.58 -1.18 13.51
C ASP A 9 0.38 -1.64 12.66
N ARG A 10 -0.62 -0.75 12.50
CA ARG A 10 -1.76 -1.01 11.64
C ARG A 10 -1.37 -1.08 10.16
N LEU A 11 -0.49 -0.19 9.70
CA LEU A 11 0.04 -0.22 8.35
C LEU A 11 0.77 -1.53 8.08
N ARG A 12 1.68 -1.96 8.98
CA ARG A 12 2.38 -3.26 8.91
C ARG A 12 1.43 -4.44 8.72
N LYS A 13 0.32 -4.46 9.48
CA LYS A 13 -0.72 -5.49 9.33
C LYS A 13 -1.41 -5.43 7.96
N MET A 14 -1.66 -4.24 7.42
CA MET A 14 -2.30 -4.06 6.11
C MET A 14 -1.40 -4.48 4.94
N ILE A 15 -0.09 -4.24 5.03
CA ILE A 15 0.89 -4.64 4.00
C ILE A 15 1.47 -6.04 4.23
N ASN A 16 0.97 -6.76 5.24
CA ASN A 16 1.45 -8.07 5.67
C ASN A 16 2.99 -8.09 5.86
N ASP A 17 3.50 -7.08 6.54
CA ASP A 17 4.91 -6.88 6.86
C ASP A 17 5.13 -7.14 8.36
N ILE A 18 4.95 -8.42 8.72
CA ILE A 18 5.01 -8.89 10.10
C ILE A 18 6.47 -9.15 10.48
N ILE A 19 6.95 -8.48 11.53
CA ILE A 19 8.29 -8.73 12.08
C ILE A 19 8.35 -10.18 12.59
N PRO A 20 9.28 -11.01 12.11
CA PRO A 20 9.42 -12.38 12.58
C PRO A 20 9.74 -12.42 14.08
N LYS A 21 9.32 -13.48 14.76
CA LYS A 21 9.49 -13.62 16.22
C LYS A 21 10.98 -13.62 16.60
N GLY A 22 11.45 -12.55 17.25
CA GLY A 22 12.85 -12.36 17.62
C GLY A 22 13.70 -11.60 16.60
N GLY A 23 13.10 -11.16 15.48
CA GLY A 23 13.72 -10.28 14.50
C GLY A 23 13.52 -8.80 14.81
N THR A 24 14.09 -7.96 13.95
CA THR A 24 14.03 -6.50 14.01
C THR A 24 13.30 -5.94 12.79
N ASP A 25 13.05 -4.63 12.76
CA ASP A 25 12.48 -3.97 11.58
C ASP A 25 13.42 -3.99 10.34
N LYS A 26 14.64 -4.50 10.50
CA LYS A 26 15.57 -4.78 9.40
C LYS A 26 15.33 -6.12 8.73
N ASP A 27 14.62 -7.03 9.38
CA ASP A 27 14.21 -8.33 8.83
C ASP A 27 12.89 -8.23 8.04
N THR A 28 12.32 -7.03 7.94
CA THR A 28 11.10 -6.73 7.20
C THR A 28 11.39 -5.95 5.93
N THR A 29 10.43 -5.91 4.99
CA THR A 29 10.60 -5.20 3.72
C THR A 29 10.75 -3.69 3.94
N PHE A 30 10.10 -3.16 4.98
CA PHE A 30 10.16 -1.74 5.32
C PHE A 30 10.68 -1.54 6.74
N SER A 31 11.57 -0.57 6.91
CA SER A 31 12.02 -0.12 8.22
C SER A 31 10.98 0.77 8.89
N ASN A 32 11.10 0.94 10.20
CA ASN A 32 10.16 1.80 10.95
C ASN A 32 10.16 3.26 10.50
N ALA A 33 11.30 3.75 9.99
CA ALA A 33 11.45 5.10 9.46
C ALA A 33 10.76 5.26 8.10
N GLU A 34 10.93 4.30 7.18
CA GLU A 34 10.27 4.30 5.87
C GLU A 34 8.74 4.32 6.01
N LEU A 35 8.19 3.53 6.94
CA LEU A 35 6.76 3.53 7.22
C LEU A 35 6.29 4.85 7.86
N ASP A 36 7.13 5.50 8.64
CA ASP A 36 6.86 6.81 9.24
C ASP A 36 6.78 7.89 8.15
N ASP A 37 7.73 7.84 7.20
CA ASP A 37 7.83 8.76 6.07
C ASP A 37 6.65 8.59 5.11
N MET A 38 6.33 7.36 4.72
CA MET A 38 5.14 7.05 3.92
C MET A 38 3.85 7.55 4.58
N LEU A 39 3.70 7.39 5.90
CA LEU A 39 2.54 7.90 6.63
C LEU A 39 2.51 9.44 6.71
N ARG A 40 3.68 10.07 6.65
CA ARG A 40 3.82 11.52 6.68
C ARG A 40 3.42 12.13 5.34
N GLU A 41 3.91 11.54 4.24
CA GLU A 41 3.61 11.92 2.85
C GLU A 41 2.17 11.57 2.45
N SER A 42 1.64 10.44 2.93
CA SER A 42 0.27 10.04 2.67
C SER A 42 -0.77 10.85 3.47
N GLU A 43 -1.86 11.17 2.79
CA GLU A 43 -3.06 11.79 3.40
C GLU A 43 -3.93 10.77 4.14
N SER A 44 -3.78 9.47 3.85
CA SER A 44 -4.55 8.40 4.49
C SER A 44 -3.74 7.11 4.62
N ILE A 45 -4.03 6.32 5.67
CA ILE A 45 -3.41 5.00 5.88
C ILE A 45 -3.63 4.04 4.71
N TYR A 46 -4.72 4.21 3.96
CA TYR A 46 -5.03 3.40 2.78
C TYR A 46 -4.11 3.75 1.59
N TYR A 47 -3.74 5.03 1.41
CA TYR A 47 -2.74 5.42 0.41
C TYR A 47 -1.38 4.82 0.77
N ALA A 48 -0.94 4.97 2.03
CA ALA A 48 0.32 4.38 2.49
C ALA A 48 0.32 2.85 2.32
N ALA A 49 -0.80 2.17 2.61
CA ALA A 49 -0.90 0.73 2.40
C ALA A 49 -0.83 0.36 0.90
N SER A 50 -1.47 1.14 0.03
CA SER A 50 -1.40 0.98 -1.41
C SER A 50 0.04 1.10 -1.92
N GLU A 51 0.73 2.17 -1.53
CA GLU A 51 2.12 2.42 -1.89
C GLU A 51 3.05 1.29 -1.41
N GLY A 52 2.85 0.80 -0.18
CA GLY A 52 3.62 -0.32 0.35
C GLY A 52 3.43 -1.61 -0.46
N TRP A 53 2.20 -1.90 -0.89
CA TRP A 53 1.93 -3.02 -1.79
C TRP A 53 2.52 -2.81 -3.20
N THR A 54 2.52 -1.58 -3.71
CA THR A 54 3.16 -1.24 -5.00
C THR A 54 4.67 -1.44 -4.95
N ILE A 55 5.34 -1.00 -3.89
CA ILE A 55 6.79 -1.20 -3.72
C ILE A 55 7.10 -2.71 -3.63
N LYS A 56 6.31 -3.49 -2.87
CA LYS A 56 6.44 -4.96 -2.82
C LYS A 56 6.25 -5.61 -4.18
N ALA A 57 5.30 -5.14 -4.98
CA ALA A 57 5.08 -5.62 -6.33
C ALA A 57 6.30 -5.34 -7.22
N GLY A 58 6.86 -4.13 -7.16
CA GLY A 58 8.07 -3.77 -7.92
C GLY A 58 9.31 -4.59 -7.53
N LEU A 59 9.48 -4.90 -6.23
CA LEU A 59 10.54 -5.81 -5.78
C LEU A 59 10.35 -7.23 -6.33
N LEU A 60 9.11 -7.72 -6.38
CA LEU A 60 8.79 -9.02 -6.98
C LEU A 60 8.98 -9.00 -8.49
N GLU A 61 8.65 -7.90 -9.19
CA GLU A 61 8.90 -7.73 -10.63
C GLU A 61 10.39 -7.86 -10.95
N GLY A 62 11.25 -7.14 -10.23
CA GLY A 62 12.70 -7.21 -10.42
C GLY A 62 13.27 -8.60 -10.17
N ASP A 63 12.75 -9.32 -9.17
CA ASP A 63 13.14 -10.70 -8.86
C ASP A 63 12.70 -11.67 -9.98
N ILE A 64 11.47 -11.52 -10.50
CA ILE A 64 10.94 -12.31 -11.61
C ILE A 64 11.74 -12.08 -12.89
N GLU A 65 12.09 -10.83 -13.21
CA GLU A 65 12.92 -10.51 -14.38
C GLU A 65 14.32 -11.13 -14.27
N GLY A 66 14.93 -11.07 -13.08
CA GLY A 66 16.21 -11.74 -12.81
C GLY A 66 16.13 -13.27 -12.90
N TYR A 67 15.04 -13.86 -12.40
CA TYR A 67 14.83 -15.31 -12.36
C TYR A 67 14.39 -15.90 -13.71
N SER A 68 13.74 -15.10 -14.56
CA SER A 68 13.36 -15.49 -15.92
C SER A 68 14.59 -15.82 -16.79
N ALA A 69 15.74 -15.21 -16.49
CA ALA A 69 17.02 -15.55 -17.11
C ALA A 69 17.60 -16.90 -16.62
N GLY A 70 17.11 -17.43 -15.49
CA GLY A 70 17.63 -18.59 -14.75
C GLY A 70 16.61 -19.74 -14.60
N ASN A 71 16.02 -20.20 -15.69
CA ASN A 71 15.62 -21.59 -15.94
C ASN A 71 14.79 -22.41 -14.89
N GLU A 72 13.81 -21.85 -14.17
CA GLU A 72 12.82 -22.65 -13.40
C GLU A 72 11.36 -22.14 -13.52
N LYS A 73 10.58 -22.73 -14.46
CA LYS A 73 9.17 -22.35 -14.76
C LYS A 73 8.20 -22.44 -13.58
N TYR A 74 8.47 -23.32 -12.62
CA TYR A 74 7.53 -23.60 -11.53
C TYR A 74 7.56 -22.50 -10.45
N GLU A 75 8.73 -21.91 -10.21
CA GLU A 75 8.88 -20.80 -9.27
C GLU A 75 8.41 -19.47 -9.87
N LEU A 76 8.64 -19.23 -11.16
CA LEU A 76 8.11 -18.07 -11.89
C LEU A 76 6.60 -17.93 -11.74
N THR A 77 5.85 -19.02 -11.87
CA THR A 77 4.38 -18.99 -11.75
C THR A 77 3.93 -18.59 -10.33
N LYS A 78 4.64 -19.04 -9.29
CA LYS A 78 4.34 -18.66 -7.89
C LYS A 78 4.70 -17.21 -7.61
N LEU A 79 5.80 -16.71 -8.19
CA LEU A 79 6.22 -15.32 -8.04
C LEU A 79 5.25 -14.37 -8.75
N GLN A 80 4.82 -14.71 -9.97
CA GLN A 80 3.80 -13.96 -10.71
C GLN A 80 2.45 -13.92 -9.98
N ASP A 81 2.03 -15.03 -9.35
CA ASP A 81 0.81 -15.05 -8.53
C ASP A 81 0.91 -14.12 -7.31
N ARG A 82 2.06 -14.12 -6.62
CA ARG A 82 2.34 -13.19 -5.51
C ARG A 82 2.35 -11.74 -5.96
N LEU A 83 2.93 -11.45 -7.12
CA LEU A 83 2.92 -10.12 -7.74
C LEU A 83 1.51 -9.68 -8.07
N ALA A 84 0.71 -10.54 -8.72
CA ALA A 84 -0.66 -10.23 -9.09
C ALA A 84 -1.53 -9.98 -7.85
N HIS A 85 -1.29 -10.73 -6.78
CA HIS A 85 -1.91 -10.49 -5.48
C HIS A 85 -1.50 -9.14 -4.89
N ALA A 86 -0.20 -8.81 -4.90
CA ALA A 86 0.31 -7.53 -4.41
C ALA A 86 -0.30 -6.34 -5.16
N LEU A 87 -0.33 -6.38 -6.49
CA LEU A 87 -0.95 -5.35 -7.33
C LEU A 87 -2.45 -5.22 -7.07
N ARG A 88 -3.18 -6.34 -6.92
CA ARG A 88 -4.60 -6.33 -6.57
C ARG A 88 -4.85 -5.64 -5.23
N MET A 89 -4.02 -5.93 -4.22
CA MET A 89 -4.15 -5.30 -2.90
C MET A 89 -3.80 -3.82 -2.97
N ALA A 90 -2.75 -3.44 -3.71
CA ALA A 90 -2.40 -2.03 -3.94
C ALA A 90 -3.58 -1.26 -4.56
N GLN A 91 -4.18 -1.81 -5.63
CA GLN A 91 -5.30 -1.18 -6.32
C GLN A 91 -6.54 -1.09 -5.44
N LYS A 92 -6.87 -2.15 -4.69
CA LYS A 92 -8.00 -2.15 -3.76
C LYS A 92 -7.86 -1.06 -2.69
N TYR A 93 -6.68 -0.93 -2.09
CA TYR A 93 -6.45 0.12 -1.09
C TYR A 93 -6.44 1.52 -1.69
N LYS A 94 -5.97 1.69 -2.93
CA LYS A 94 -6.05 2.94 -3.66
C LYS A 94 -7.50 3.35 -3.95
N GLU A 95 -8.32 2.40 -4.37
CA GLU A 95 -9.75 2.63 -4.64
C GLU A 95 -10.47 3.02 -3.35
N GLN A 96 -10.25 2.28 -2.25
CA GLN A 96 -10.79 2.64 -0.94
C GLN A 96 -10.33 4.02 -0.46
N ALA A 97 -9.09 4.41 -0.74
CA ALA A 97 -8.58 5.73 -0.40
C ALA A 97 -9.29 6.84 -1.21
N ASN A 98 -9.50 6.62 -2.51
CA ASN A 98 -10.25 7.53 -3.37
C ASN A 98 -11.72 7.66 -2.95
N GLU A 99 -12.41 6.54 -2.64
CA GLU A 99 -13.81 6.55 -2.20
C GLU A 99 -14.01 7.40 -0.94
N VAL A 100 -13.06 7.33 0.01
CA VAL A 100 -13.08 8.15 1.23
C VAL A 100 -12.90 9.64 0.90
N GLY A 101 -12.03 9.99 -0.05
CA GLY A 101 -11.84 11.37 -0.52
C GLY A 101 -12.99 11.93 -1.37
N GLU A 102 -13.61 11.10 -2.21
CA GLU A 102 -14.76 11.46 -3.04
C GLU A 102 -16.04 11.65 -2.22
N THR A 103 -16.20 10.87 -1.14
CA THR A 103 -17.30 11.07 -0.18
C THR A 103 -17.21 12.45 0.47
N GLN A 104 -16.02 12.96 0.75
CA GLN A 104 -15.86 14.34 1.28
C GLN A 104 -16.09 15.41 0.21
N SER A 105 -15.78 15.13 -1.05
CA SER A 105 -15.92 16.09 -2.16
C SER A 105 -17.37 16.19 -2.69
N SER A 106 -18.18 15.14 -2.54
CA SER A 106 -19.57 15.10 -3.04
C SER A 106 -20.57 15.94 -2.24
N PHE A 107 -20.24 16.37 -1.02
CA PHE A 107 -21.11 17.26 -0.23
C PHE A 107 -20.95 18.76 -0.58
N LEU A 108 -19.89 19.15 -1.30
CA LEU A 108 -19.61 20.55 -1.64
C LEU A 108 -20.40 21.08 -2.85
N LEU A 109 -20.99 20.22 -3.68
CA LEU A 109 -21.79 20.63 -4.84
C LEU A 109 -23.29 20.82 -4.56
N LYS A 110 -23.74 20.61 -3.31
CA LYS A 110 -25.16 20.71 -2.93
C LYS A 110 -25.54 21.95 -2.13
N PHE A 111 -24.61 22.87 -1.86
CA PHE A 111 -24.93 24.13 -1.21
C PHE A 111 -24.88 25.32 -2.18
N LYS A 112 -26.09 25.70 -2.61
CA LYS A 112 -26.57 27.10 -2.73
C LYS A 112 -26.33 27.83 -4.06
N ALA A 113 -27.38 27.89 -4.88
CA ALA A 113 -27.88 29.17 -5.40
C ALA A 113 -29.30 29.34 -4.84
N PRO A 114 -29.57 30.32 -3.94
CA PRO A 114 -30.92 30.60 -3.50
C PRO A 114 -31.68 31.31 -4.62
N ASP A 115 -32.91 30.85 -4.80
CA ASP A 115 -33.95 31.40 -5.63
C ASP A 115 -34.11 32.92 -5.40
N VAL A 116 -33.85 33.72 -6.44
CA VAL A 116 -34.34 35.10 -6.57
C VAL A 116 -34.59 35.41 -8.05
N MET A 117 -35.85 35.29 -8.48
CA MET A 117 -36.57 36.26 -9.32
C MET A 117 -38.06 35.92 -9.38
#